data_AF-A0AAN6TQA8-F1
#
_entry.id   AF-A0AAN6TQA8-F1
#
_cell.length_a   1.000
_cell.length_b   1.000
_cell.length_c   1.000
_cell.angle_alpha   90.00
_cell.angle_beta   90.00
_cell.angle_gamma   90.00
#
_symmetry.space_group_name_H-M   'P 1'
#
loop_
_entity.id
_entity.type
_entity.pdbx_description
1 polymer ?
#
loop_
_entity_poly.entity_id
_entity_poly.type
_entity_poly.pdbx_seq_one_letter_code
_entity_poly.pdbx_strand_id
1 'polypeptide(L)'
;MPNRLFTPHEYFIQGEATTAKPKFDTQTRATSLAVYIFTPTQYQNPKCKQCSSFQSRGPASDCRVPTTKHGAGACTNCYYYGQSTACSLRIEQERVEEFAKKEKDRFEMYTSDELDELSEEQLEEWAQMVKDEIENKRSAGRCPIKKRRS
;
A
#
# COMPACT_ATOMS: atom_id res chain seq x y z
N MET A 1 -2.44 -10.01 -23.24
CA MET A 1 -1.71 -9.06 -22.37
C MET A 1 -0.22 -9.28 -22.60
N PRO A 2 0.60 -8.24 -22.84
CA PRO A 2 2.01 -8.45 -23.08
C PRO A 2 2.71 -8.92 -21.80
N ASN A 3 3.29 -10.11 -21.84
CA ASN A 3 4.18 -10.61 -20.80
C ASN A 3 5.32 -9.62 -20.59
N ARG A 4 5.67 -9.34 -19.34
CA ARG A 4 6.71 -8.35 -19.04
C ARG A 4 8.09 -9.00 -19.14
N LEU A 5 9.03 -8.30 -19.79
CA LEU A 5 10.43 -8.71 -19.75
C LEU A 5 10.97 -8.46 -18.34
N PHE A 6 11.67 -9.46 -17.80
CA PHE A 6 12.33 -9.34 -16.51
C PHE A 6 13.56 -8.45 -16.64
N THR A 7 13.54 -7.30 -15.95
CA THR A 7 14.69 -6.40 -15.85
C THR A 7 15.37 -6.63 -14.50
N PRO A 8 16.59 -7.20 -14.49
CA PRO A 8 17.30 -7.42 -13.23
C PRO A 8 17.72 -6.10 -12.59
N HIS A 9 17.78 -6.07 -11.27
CA HIS A 9 18.29 -4.91 -10.53
C HIS A 9 19.81 -4.78 -10.70
N GLU A 10 20.31 -3.56 -10.85
CA GLU A 10 21.74 -3.26 -10.85
C GLU A 10 22.16 -2.70 -9.49
N TYR A 11 23.23 -3.26 -8.92
CA TYR A 11 23.81 -2.84 -7.66
C TYR A 11 25.33 -2.91 -7.69
N PHE A 12 26.00 -2.11 -6.86
CA PHE A 12 27.45 -2.02 -6.83
C PHE A 12 28.05 -3.00 -5.82
N ILE A 13 29.03 -3.80 -6.25
CA ILE A 13 29.91 -4.58 -5.37
C ILE A 13 31.33 -4.06 -5.59
N GLN A 14 32.01 -3.60 -4.53
CA GLN A 14 33.41 -3.17 -4.60
C GLN A 14 33.70 -2.10 -5.69
N GLY A 15 32.72 -1.24 -5.98
CA GLY A 15 32.84 -0.18 -7.00
C GLY A 15 32.46 -0.60 -8.42
N GLU A 16 32.17 -1.88 -8.65
CA GLU A 16 31.75 -2.40 -9.96
C GLU A 16 30.22 -2.59 -10.01
N ALA A 17 29.61 -2.13 -11.11
CA ALA A 17 28.19 -2.35 -11.37
C ALA A 17 27.95 -3.84 -11.66
N THR A 18 27.12 -4.48 -10.83
CA THR A 18 26.75 -5.89 -10.96
C THR A 18 25.25 -6.01 -11.13
N THR A 19 24.84 -6.91 -12.03
CA THR A 19 23.44 -7.23 -12.26
C THR A 19 22.98 -8.37 -11.36
N ALA A 20 21.79 -8.25 -10.77
CA ALA A 20 21.20 -9.27 -9.93
C ALA A 20 20.98 -10.57 -10.73
N LYS A 21 21.53 -11.66 -10.19
CA LYS A 21 21.31 -13.01 -10.70
C LYS A 21 20.13 -13.63 -9.93
N PRO A 22 18.92 -13.68 -10.50
CA PRO A 22 17.79 -14.31 -9.85
C PRO A 22 18.12 -15.77 -9.54
N LYS A 23 17.72 -16.21 -8.34
CA LYS A 23 17.85 -17.58 -7.85
C LYS A 23 16.46 -18.18 -7.74
N PHE A 24 16.38 -19.47 -8.05
CA PHE A 24 15.14 -20.26 -8.02
C PHE A 24 15.24 -21.43 -7.02
N ASP A 25 16.11 -21.28 -6.02
CA ASP A 25 16.41 -22.27 -4.99
C ASP A 25 15.25 -22.52 -4.02
N THR A 26 14.28 -21.61 -3.96
CA THR A 26 13.08 -21.79 -3.14
C THR A 26 11.82 -21.53 -3.95
N GLN A 27 10.74 -22.22 -3.57
CA GLN A 27 9.42 -22.01 -4.17
C GLN A 27 8.99 -20.54 -4.05
N THR A 28 9.23 -19.90 -2.90
CA THR A 28 8.94 -18.46 -2.70
C THR A 28 9.62 -17.56 -3.72
N ARG A 29 10.89 -17.82 -4.02
CA ARG A 29 11.66 -17.05 -5.01
C ARG A 29 11.16 -17.28 -6.42
N ALA A 30 10.90 -18.53 -6.78
CA ALA A 30 10.35 -18.90 -8.08
C ALA A 30 8.96 -18.28 -8.29
N THR A 31 8.07 -18.42 -7.30
CA THR A 31 6.72 -17.83 -7.33
C THR A 31 6.78 -16.32 -7.42
N SER A 32 7.67 -15.65 -6.68
CA SER A 32 7.79 -14.19 -6.75
C SER A 32 8.17 -13.69 -8.14
N LEU A 33 9.12 -14.37 -8.79
CA LEU A 33 9.52 -14.03 -10.16
C LEU A 33 8.43 -14.35 -11.19
N ALA A 34 7.75 -15.49 -11.05
CA ALA A 34 6.59 -15.81 -11.88
C ALA A 34 5.50 -14.74 -11.74
N VAL A 35 5.19 -14.33 -10.51
CA VAL A 35 4.23 -13.26 -10.24
C VAL A 35 4.68 -11.95 -10.89
N TYR A 36 5.95 -11.57 -10.79
CA TYR A 36 6.48 -10.37 -11.44
C TYR A 36 6.29 -10.36 -12.97
N ILE A 37 6.51 -11.51 -13.63
CA ILE A 37 6.46 -11.66 -15.09
C ILE A 37 5.02 -11.74 -15.60
N PHE A 38 4.19 -12.53 -14.92
CA PHE A 38 2.89 -12.97 -15.43
C PHE A 38 1.70 -12.20 -14.85
N THR A 39 1.85 -11.48 -13.71
CA THR A 39 0.71 -10.73 -13.15
C THR A 39 0.64 -9.31 -13.70
N PRO A 40 -0.55 -8.87 -14.17
CA PRO A 40 -0.76 -7.48 -14.50
C PRO A 40 -0.62 -6.64 -13.22
N THR A 41 -0.05 -5.46 -13.38
CA THR A 41 0.19 -4.51 -12.28
C THR A 41 -0.77 -3.36 -12.48
N GLN A 42 -1.54 -3.03 -11.45
CA GLN A 42 -2.46 -1.90 -11.53
C GLN A 42 -1.73 -0.56 -11.38
N TYR A 43 -0.59 -0.52 -10.66
CA TYR A 43 0.13 0.72 -10.37
C TYR A 43 1.65 0.53 -10.30
N GLN A 44 2.41 1.52 -10.74
CA GLN A 44 3.78 1.73 -10.28
C GLN A 44 3.68 2.31 -8.87
N ASN A 45 3.80 1.45 -7.85
CA ASN A 45 3.78 1.92 -6.48
C ASN A 45 5.05 2.75 -6.19
N PRO A 46 4.98 3.73 -5.26
CA PRO A 46 6.18 4.32 -4.70
C PRO A 46 7.09 3.20 -4.18
N LYS A 47 8.41 3.34 -4.37
CA LYS A 47 9.36 2.29 -3.97
C LYS A 47 9.19 2.01 -2.47
N CYS A 48 8.98 0.73 -2.13
CA CYS A 48 8.97 0.29 -0.75
C CYS A 48 10.27 0.71 -0.04
N LYS A 49 10.26 0.95 1.27
CA LYS A 49 11.47 1.40 2.02
C LYS A 49 12.67 0.46 1.84
N GLN A 50 12.42 -0.85 1.79
CA GLN A 50 13.45 -1.87 1.54
C GLN A 50 13.96 -1.85 0.09
N CYS A 51 13.12 -1.41 -0.84
CA CYS A 51 13.39 -1.34 -2.27
C CYS A 51 14.09 -0.03 -2.67
N SER A 52 13.90 1.03 -1.89
CA SER A 52 14.61 2.29 -2.02
C SER A 52 15.97 2.28 -1.31
N SER A 53 16.22 1.30 -0.43
CA SER A 53 17.51 1.17 0.25
C SER A 53 18.63 0.86 -0.74
N PHE A 54 19.80 1.46 -0.55
CA PHE A 54 21.03 1.12 -1.30
C PHE A 54 21.46 -0.34 -1.08
N GLN A 55 20.98 -0.97 0.00
CA GLN A 55 21.21 -2.38 0.27
C GLN A 55 20.13 -3.29 -0.33
N SER A 56 19.16 -2.72 -1.06
CA SER A 56 18.14 -3.53 -1.72
C SER A 56 18.79 -4.42 -2.75
N ARG A 57 18.64 -5.74 -2.58
CA ARG A 57 19.17 -6.74 -3.53
C ARG A 57 18.05 -7.41 -4.31
N GLY A 58 16.87 -6.79 -4.38
CA GLY A 58 15.70 -7.28 -5.11
C GLY A 58 16.09 -7.85 -6.48
N PRO A 59 15.54 -9.00 -6.92
CA PRO A 59 15.93 -9.56 -8.21
C PRO A 59 15.54 -8.64 -9.36
N ALA A 60 14.45 -7.89 -9.24
CA ALA A 60 13.95 -6.99 -10.26
C ALA A 60 14.30 -5.52 -9.96
N SER A 61 14.55 -4.74 -11.01
CA SER A 61 14.82 -3.29 -10.94
C SER A 61 13.68 -2.49 -10.29
N ASP A 62 12.46 -3.00 -10.43
CA ASP A 62 11.25 -2.30 -10.05
C ASP A 62 10.63 -2.89 -8.79
N CYS A 63 10.18 -2.01 -7.89
CA CYS A 63 9.33 -2.37 -6.77
C CYS A 63 7.87 -2.39 -7.23
N ARG A 64 7.22 -3.57 -7.24
CA ARG A 64 5.84 -3.71 -7.71
C ARG A 64 5.01 -4.59 -6.77
N VAL A 65 3.77 -4.20 -6.53
CA VAL A 65 2.78 -5.03 -5.83
C VAL A 65 1.87 -5.65 -6.89
N PRO A 66 1.74 -6.98 -6.95
CA PRO A 66 0.80 -7.63 -7.87
C PRO A 66 -0.65 -7.29 -7.50
N THR A 67 -1.53 -7.31 -8.48
CA THR A 67 -2.97 -7.02 -8.31
C THR A 67 -3.69 -8.07 -7.49
N THR A 68 -3.32 -9.32 -7.72
CA THR A 68 -3.62 -10.45 -6.86
C THR A 68 -2.87 -10.30 -5.55
N LYS A 69 -3.53 -10.48 -4.39
CA LYS A 69 -2.96 -10.41 -3.01
C LYS A 69 -1.87 -11.48 -2.70
N HIS A 70 -1.06 -11.85 -3.69
CA HIS A 70 0.10 -12.72 -3.52
C HIS A 70 1.11 -12.10 -2.56
N GLY A 71 1.78 -12.95 -1.78
CA GLY A 71 2.72 -12.49 -0.75
C GLY A 71 2.07 -11.58 0.30
N ALA A 72 0.74 -11.69 0.51
CA ALA A 72 -0.05 -10.84 1.40
C ALA A 72 0.03 -9.34 1.06
N GLY A 73 0.06 -9.00 -0.23
CA GLY A 73 0.12 -7.59 -0.69
C GLY A 73 1.52 -6.97 -0.62
N ALA A 74 2.54 -7.75 -0.27
CA ALA A 74 3.93 -7.28 -0.36
C ALA A 74 4.38 -7.11 -1.81
N CYS A 75 5.39 -6.26 -2.02
CA CYS A 75 6.00 -6.14 -3.34
C CYS A 75 6.81 -7.40 -3.71
N THR A 76 6.98 -7.64 -5.00
CA THR A 76 7.70 -8.81 -5.55
C THR A 76 9.10 -8.95 -4.98
N ASN A 77 9.85 -7.84 -4.85
CA ASN A 77 11.20 -7.88 -4.28
C ASN A 77 11.21 -8.29 -2.80
N CYS A 78 10.27 -7.80 -1.98
CA CYS A 78 10.17 -8.19 -0.57
C CYS A 78 9.69 -9.63 -0.43
N TYR A 79 8.74 -10.04 -1.26
CA TYR A 79 8.23 -11.41 -1.28
C TYR A 79 9.34 -12.41 -1.66
N TYR A 80 10.17 -12.06 -2.65
CA TYR A 80 11.30 -12.89 -3.09
C TYR A 80 12.30 -13.19 -1.94
N TYR A 81 12.50 -12.23 -1.04
CA TYR A 81 13.37 -12.41 0.14
C TYR A 81 12.68 -13.00 1.36
N GLY A 82 11.39 -13.34 1.28
CA GLY A 82 10.60 -13.77 2.43
C GLY A 82 10.35 -12.66 3.46
N GLN A 83 10.55 -11.40 3.08
CA GLN A 83 10.39 -10.24 3.95
C GLN A 83 9.02 -9.55 3.76
N SER A 84 8.00 -10.32 3.37
CA SER A 84 6.68 -9.79 3.06
C SER A 84 6.06 -9.01 4.23
N THR A 85 6.28 -9.45 5.47
CA THR A 85 5.73 -8.82 6.68
C THR A 85 6.33 -7.44 6.98
N ALA A 86 7.58 -7.19 6.55
CA ALA A 86 8.27 -5.92 6.75
C ALA A 86 8.10 -4.95 5.57
N CYS A 87 7.36 -5.36 4.53
CA CYS A 87 7.15 -4.54 3.34
C CYS A 87 6.33 -3.29 3.67
N SER A 88 6.92 -2.11 3.48
CA SER A 88 6.24 -0.85 3.81
C SER A 88 4.95 -0.63 3.03
N LEU A 89 4.88 -1.11 1.77
CA LEU A 89 3.68 -1.00 0.94
C LEU A 89 2.54 -1.87 1.48
N ARG A 90 2.85 -3.07 1.97
CA ARG A 90 1.87 -3.94 2.62
C ARG A 90 1.34 -3.28 3.89
N ILE A 91 2.24 -2.80 4.75
CA ILE A 91 1.86 -2.15 6.01
C ILE A 91 0.97 -0.94 5.77
N GLU A 92 1.27 -0.15 4.74
CA GLU A 92 0.45 1.01 4.34
C GLU A 92 -0.92 0.58 3.81
N GLN A 93 -0.98 -0.47 2.98
CA GLN A 93 -2.25 -1.04 2.53
C GLN A 93 -3.10 -1.54 3.71
N GLU A 94 -2.52 -2.32 4.63
CA GLU A 94 -3.20 -2.81 5.83
C GLU A 94 -3.74 -1.65 6.68
N ARG A 95 -2.97 -0.56 6.84
CA ARG A 95 -3.42 0.64 7.55
C ARG A 95 -4.59 1.34 6.86
N VAL A 96 -4.56 1.45 5.53
CA VAL A 96 -5.65 2.06 4.75
C VAL A 96 -6.89 1.18 4.81
N GLU A 97 -6.76 -0.14 4.70
CA GLU A 97 -7.87 -1.09 4.85
C GLU A 97 -8.48 -1.03 6.27
N GLU A 98 -7.64 -0.94 7.32
CA GLU A 98 -8.11 -0.82 8.70
C GLU A 98 -8.81 0.53 8.95
N PHE A 99 -8.25 1.63 8.42
CA PHE A 99 -8.88 2.94 8.51
C PHE A 99 -10.21 2.97 7.76
N ALA A 100 -10.26 2.44 6.54
CA ALA A 100 -11.50 2.33 5.77
C ALA A 100 -12.54 1.46 6.48
N LYS A 101 -12.12 0.38 7.16
CA LYS A 101 -13.00 -0.44 7.98
C LYS A 101 -13.54 0.34 9.17
N LYS A 102 -12.70 1.06 9.92
CA LYS A 102 -13.14 1.91 11.04
C LYS A 102 -14.06 3.06 10.61
N GLU A 103 -13.78 3.69 9.47
CA GLU A 103 -14.67 4.68 8.88
C GLU A 103 -16.00 4.06 8.51
N LYS A 104 -15.97 2.89 7.85
CA LYS A 104 -17.18 2.15 7.51
C LYS A 104 -17.99 1.78 8.76
N ASP A 105 -17.35 1.20 9.78
CA ASP A 105 -17.98 0.86 11.06
C ASP A 105 -18.51 2.12 11.80
N ARG A 106 -17.90 3.29 11.60
CA ARG A 106 -18.37 4.58 12.16
C ARG A 106 -19.55 5.17 11.38
N PHE A 107 -19.61 4.96 10.07
CA PHE A 107 -20.69 5.45 9.21
C PHE A 107 -21.85 4.46 9.06
N GLU A 108 -21.64 3.16 9.29
CA GLU A 108 -22.68 2.12 9.47
C GLU A 108 -23.34 2.25 10.86
N MET A 109 -23.60 3.47 11.33
CA MET A 109 -24.42 3.69 12.52
C MET A 109 -25.92 3.55 12.22
N TYR A 110 -26.34 3.62 10.94
CA TYR A 110 -27.72 3.35 10.51
C TYR A 110 -27.75 2.80 9.08
N THR A 111 -28.53 1.76 8.86
CA THR A 111 -28.96 1.26 7.54
C THR A 111 -30.03 2.18 6.95
N SER A 112 -30.29 2.09 5.64
CA SER A 112 -31.35 2.90 4.99
C SER A 112 -32.71 2.69 5.63
N ASP A 113 -32.99 1.48 6.10
CA ASP A 113 -34.26 1.12 6.74
C ASP A 113 -34.36 1.73 8.15
N GLU A 114 -33.25 1.82 8.88
CA GLU A 114 -33.22 2.47 10.20
C GLU A 114 -33.34 3.99 10.10
N LEU A 115 -32.87 4.62 9.01
CA LEU A 115 -33.06 6.06 8.76
C LEU A 115 -34.55 6.43 8.54
N ASP A 116 -35.34 5.51 7.97
CA ASP A 116 -36.78 5.69 7.77
C ASP A 116 -37.59 5.50 9.07
N GLU A 117 -37.00 4.87 10.09
CA GLU A 117 -37.60 4.66 11.43
C GLU A 117 -37.22 5.75 12.44
N LEU A 118 -36.27 6.62 12.13
CA LEU A 118 -35.85 7.74 13.01
C LEU A 118 -36.92 8.84 13.06
N SER A 119 -37.11 9.44 14.23
CA SER A 119 -37.97 10.62 14.37
C SER A 119 -37.33 11.86 13.72
N GLU A 120 -38.14 12.86 13.37
CA GLU A 120 -37.66 14.15 12.84
C GLU A 120 -36.59 14.78 13.73
N GLU A 121 -36.74 14.71 15.06
CA GLU A 121 -35.74 15.21 16.02
C GLU A 121 -34.39 14.49 15.90
N GLN A 122 -34.40 13.16 15.71
CA GLN A 122 -33.17 12.38 15.55
C GLN A 122 -32.46 12.65 14.21
N LEU A 123 -33.23 12.90 13.16
CA LEU A 123 -32.71 13.31 11.86
C LEU A 123 -32.07 14.71 11.91
N GLU A 124 -32.66 15.64 12.68
CA GLU A 124 -32.09 16.96 12.91
C GLU A 124 -30.79 16.91 13.72
N GLU A 125 -30.74 16.12 14.80
CA GLU A 125 -29.51 15.89 15.57
C GLU A 125 -28.40 15.30 14.69
N TRP A 126 -28.75 14.34 13.82
CA TRP A 126 -27.79 13.76 12.88
C TRP A 126 -27.31 14.76 11.84
N ALA A 127 -28.21 15.53 11.25
CA ALA A 127 -27.86 16.61 10.31
C ALA A 127 -26.92 17.63 10.96
N GLN A 128 -27.10 17.91 12.25
CA GLN A 128 -26.22 18.79 13.01
C GLN A 128 -24.84 18.17 13.26
N MET A 129 -24.75 16.90 13.65
CA MET A 129 -23.46 16.20 13.78
C MET A 129 -22.66 16.18 12.47
N VAL A 130 -23.33 15.94 11.35
CA VAL A 130 -22.68 15.95 10.02
C VAL A 130 -22.17 17.34 9.67
N LYS A 131 -22.94 18.40 9.96
CA LYS A 131 -22.50 19.80 9.76
C LYS A 131 -21.28 20.13 10.61
N ASP A 132 -21.30 19.76 11.88
CA ASP A 132 -20.20 20.01 12.81
C ASP A 132 -18.93 19.27 12.38
N GLU A 133 -19.05 18.04 11.86
CA GLU A 133 -17.89 17.29 11.36
C GLU A 133 -17.34 17.87 10.04
N ILE A 134 -18.20 18.37 9.15
CA ILE A 134 -17.78 19.10 7.94
C ILE A 134 -17.05 20.39 8.32
N GLU A 135 -17.56 21.13 9.31
CA GLU A 135 -16.96 22.36 9.79
C GLU A 135 -15.63 22.13 10.51
N ASN A 136 -15.54 21.09 11.33
CA ASN A 136 -14.29 20.65 11.96
C ASN A 136 -13.23 20.21 10.94
N LYS A 137 -13.63 19.52 9.86
CA LYS A 137 -12.70 19.17 8.76
C LYS A 137 -12.27 20.39 7.95
N ARG A 138 -13.13 21.41 7.81
CA ARG A 138 -12.79 22.70 7.17
C ARG A 138 -11.85 23.54 8.04
N SER A 139 -12.08 23.58 9.36
CA SER A 139 -11.27 24.35 10.31
C SER A 139 -9.91 23.70 10.61
N ALA A 140 -9.79 22.38 10.46
CA ALA A 140 -8.52 21.64 10.46
C ALA A 140 -7.64 21.88 9.21
N GLY A 141 -7.99 22.86 8.37
CA GLY A 141 -7.25 23.27 7.19
C GLY A 141 -5.77 23.58 7.48
N ARG A 142 -4.90 22.70 6.98
CA ARG A 142 -3.42 22.78 6.93
C ARG A 142 -2.73 22.83 8.29
N CYS A 143 -2.25 21.66 8.71
CA CYS A 143 -1.15 21.55 9.67
C CYS A 143 0.01 22.48 9.21
N PRO A 144 0.45 23.46 10.02
CA PRO A 144 1.58 24.30 9.64
C PRO A 144 2.82 23.42 9.56
N ILE A 145 3.39 23.31 8.37
CA ILE A 145 4.72 22.72 8.16
C ILE A 145 5.67 23.48 9.10
N LYS A 146 6.12 22.83 10.18
CA LYS A 146 7.15 23.39 11.07
C LYS A 146 8.37 23.70 10.20
N LYS A 147 8.60 24.99 9.90
CA LYS A 147 9.87 25.46 9.36
C LYS A 147 10.94 25.02 10.36
N ARG A 148 11.82 24.09 9.96
CA ARG A 148 13.05 23.79 10.71
C ARG A 148 13.80 25.10 10.85
N ARG A 149 14.02 25.55 12.08
CA ARG A 149 14.96 26.64 12.37
C ARG A 149 16.35 26.17 11.93
N SER A 150 16.90 26.88 10.96
CA SER A 150 18.32 26.91 10.57
C SER A 150 19.17 27.43 11.73
#